data_AF-A0A543HJ79-F1
#
_entry.id   AF-A0A543HJ79-F1
#
_cell.length_a   1.000
_cell.length_b   1.000
_cell.length_c   1.000
_cell.angle_alpha   90.00
_cell.angle_beta   90.00
_cell.angle_gamma   90.00
#
_symmetry.space_group_name_H-M   'P 1'
#
loop_
_entity.id
_entity.type
_entity.pdbx_description
1 polymer ?
#
loop_
_entity_poly.entity_id
_entity_poly.type
_entity_poly.pdbx_seq_one_letter_code
_entity_poly.pdbx_strand_id
1 'polypeptide(L)'
;MESLDPHEDRHDPAHDAHDAHDAHDANGDADDAGHDVSEDEAGVDETAYLGAGGRDVPTAPTTGDAVVDAAMIELAAAEAGSLAERIDAGERAHRVLQGRLSDLGGA
;
A
#
# COMPACT_ATOMS: atom_id res chain seq x y z
N MET A 1 -56.40 -10.00 0.50
CA MET A 1 -55.68 -10.71 -0.57
C MET A 1 -54.29 -11.00 -0.03
N GLU A 2 -54.22 -12.07 0.75
CA GLU A 2 -52.96 -12.76 1.09
C GLU A 2 -52.45 -13.52 -0.14
N SER A 3 -51.18 -13.96 -0.11
CA SER A 3 -50.40 -14.77 -1.08
C SER A 3 -49.26 -13.93 -1.69
N LEU A 4 -47.95 -14.24 -1.62
CA LEU A 4 -47.22 -15.45 -1.25
C LEU A 4 -45.80 -15.08 -0.75
N ASP A 5 -45.33 -15.79 0.27
CA ASP A 5 -43.97 -16.35 0.39
C ASP A 5 -44.19 -17.89 0.43
N PRO A 6 -43.24 -18.82 0.14
CA PRO A 6 -41.80 -18.69 -0.19
C PRO A 6 -41.32 -19.65 -1.33
N HIS A 7 -40.23 -19.33 -2.02
CA HIS A 7 -39.36 -20.33 -2.67
C HIS A 7 -37.92 -19.93 -2.33
N GLU A 8 -37.31 -20.45 -1.26
CA GLU A 8 -36.47 -21.66 -1.30
C GLU A 8 -35.72 -21.81 -2.63
N ASP A 9 -34.55 -21.20 -2.72
CA ASP A 9 -33.47 -21.80 -3.50
C ASP A 9 -32.18 -21.80 -2.66
N ARG A 10 -31.97 -22.93 -1.98
CA ARG A 10 -30.77 -23.24 -1.21
C ARG A 10 -29.70 -23.69 -2.21
N HIS A 11 -28.75 -22.83 -2.54
CA HIS A 11 -27.53 -23.24 -3.23
C HIS A 11 -26.33 -23.25 -2.29
N ASP A 12 -26.14 -24.39 -1.63
CA ASP A 12 -24.88 -24.96 -1.14
C ASP A 12 -25.20 -26.47 -0.96
N PRO A 13 -24.35 -27.47 -1.28
CA PRO A 13 -22.90 -27.42 -1.12
C PRO A 13 -22.04 -28.17 -2.17
N ALA A 14 -20.72 -27.97 -2.05
CA ALA A 14 -19.66 -28.87 -2.50
C ALA A 14 -19.50 -29.05 -4.02
N HIS A 15 -18.66 -28.19 -4.62
CA HIS A 15 -17.91 -28.60 -5.79
C HIS A 15 -16.61 -29.26 -5.35
N ASP A 16 -16.56 -30.54 -5.69
CA ASP A 16 -15.54 -31.54 -5.48
C ASP A 16 -14.09 -31.04 -5.59
N ALA A 17 -13.30 -31.61 -4.68
CA ALA A 17 -11.86 -31.72 -4.76
C ALA A 17 -11.47 -32.38 -6.08
N HIS A 18 -10.88 -31.60 -6.99
CA HIS A 18 -10.20 -32.12 -8.17
C HIS A 18 -8.71 -32.21 -7.91
N ASP A 19 -8.30 -33.46 -7.77
CA ASP A 19 -7.05 -34.07 -8.22
C ASP A 19 -5.72 -33.38 -7.90
N ALA A 20 -5.00 -34.06 -7.00
CA ALA A 20 -3.57 -34.03 -6.89
C ALA A 20 -2.93 -34.39 -8.25
N HIS A 21 -2.51 -33.38 -9.00
CA HIS A 21 -1.70 -33.57 -10.19
C HIS A 21 -0.21 -33.56 -9.84
N ASP A 22 0.37 -34.73 -10.12
CA ASP A 22 1.69 -34.95 -10.67
C ASP A 22 2.89 -34.39 -9.91
N ALA A 23 3.50 -35.31 -9.16
CA ALA A 23 4.92 -35.33 -8.94
C ALA A 23 5.66 -35.30 -10.28
N HIS A 24 6.20 -34.14 -10.65
CA HIS A 24 7.21 -34.05 -11.70
C HIS A 24 8.59 -34.30 -11.12
N ASP A 25 9.11 -35.45 -11.50
CA ASP A 25 10.49 -35.90 -11.43
C ASP A 25 11.50 -34.84 -11.87
N ALA A 26 12.55 -34.74 -11.07
CA ALA A 26 13.95 -34.85 -11.45
C ALA A 26 14.52 -33.99 -12.61
N ASN A 27 15.46 -33.14 -12.21
CA ASN A 27 16.75 -32.86 -12.87
C ASN A 27 16.76 -32.07 -14.19
N GLY A 28 17.01 -30.77 -14.08
CA GLY A 28 17.95 -30.04 -14.95
C GLY A 28 18.89 -29.29 -14.00
N ASP A 29 20.11 -29.75 -13.75
CA ASP A 29 21.28 -29.73 -14.63
C ASP A 29 21.60 -28.32 -15.17
N ALA A 30 22.52 -27.70 -14.44
CA ALA A 30 23.60 -26.83 -14.89
C ALA A 30 23.29 -25.74 -15.93
N ASP A 31 22.97 -24.55 -15.42
CA ASP A 31 23.40 -23.22 -15.90
C ASP A 31 23.24 -22.32 -14.65
N ASP A 32 24.11 -21.41 -14.26
CA ASP A 32 24.77 -20.40 -15.06
C ASP A 32 25.75 -19.66 -14.14
N ALA A 33 26.70 -19.00 -14.77
CA ALA A 33 27.81 -18.28 -14.19
C ALA A 33 27.39 -17.15 -13.22
N GLY A 34 28.28 -16.89 -12.25
CA GLY A 34 28.44 -15.56 -11.67
C GLY A 34 28.20 -15.47 -10.17
N HIS A 35 29.19 -15.90 -9.38
CA HIS A 35 29.29 -15.43 -7.99
C HIS A 35 30.74 -15.08 -7.66
N ASP A 36 31.15 -13.90 -8.13
CA ASP A 36 32.21 -13.11 -7.52
C ASP A 36 31.66 -11.68 -7.40
N VAL A 37 30.88 -11.48 -6.34
CA VAL A 37 30.58 -10.15 -5.83
C VAL A 37 31.64 -9.89 -4.76
N SER A 38 32.64 -9.10 -5.15
CA SER A 38 33.56 -8.48 -4.21
C SER A 38 32.73 -7.69 -3.21
N GLU A 39 32.75 -8.10 -1.93
CA GLU A 39 32.22 -7.34 -0.80
C GLU A 39 33.11 -6.11 -0.59
N ASP A 40 32.94 -5.11 -1.45
CA ASP A 40 33.43 -3.76 -1.20
C ASP A 40 32.45 -3.12 -0.20
N GLU A 41 32.91 -3.07 1.05
CA GLU A 41 32.37 -2.27 2.14
C GLU A 41 32.08 -0.83 1.68
N ALA A 42 30.85 -0.58 1.27
CA ALA A 42 30.33 0.76 1.07
C ALA A 42 28.96 0.88 1.75
N GLY A 43 29.01 1.17 3.05
CA GLY A 43 27.99 1.93 3.75
C GLY A 43 26.64 1.22 3.90
N VAL A 44 26.47 0.59 5.06
CA VAL A 44 25.18 0.54 5.73
C VAL A 44 24.52 1.93 5.72
N ASP A 45 23.59 2.14 4.80
CA ASP A 45 22.45 3.05 5.00
C ASP A 45 21.12 2.26 4.99
N GLU A 46 21.19 1.00 5.44
CA GLU A 46 20.02 0.20 5.77
C GLU A 46 19.63 0.45 7.24
N THR A 47 19.41 1.72 7.62
CA THR A 47 18.84 2.08 8.94
C THR A 47 17.85 3.26 8.91
N ALA A 48 17.47 3.81 7.75
CA ALA A 48 16.51 4.91 7.71
C ALA A 48 15.03 4.47 7.75
N TYR A 49 14.73 3.17 7.81
CA TYR A 49 13.37 2.65 7.98
C TYR A 49 13.31 1.82 9.27
N LEU A 50 12.74 2.41 10.33
CA LEU A 50 12.34 1.82 11.62
C LEU A 50 13.39 1.87 12.75
N GLY A 51 13.39 2.94 13.56
CA GLY A 51 13.74 2.80 14.98
C GLY A 51 14.22 4.03 15.77
N ALA A 52 13.27 4.78 16.33
CA ALA A 52 13.33 5.38 17.68
C ALA A 52 14.41 6.44 18.02
N GLY A 53 13.99 7.70 18.14
CA GLY A 53 14.75 8.72 18.89
C GLY A 53 14.01 10.05 19.15
N GLY A 54 13.11 10.43 18.26
CA GLY A 54 12.15 11.51 18.44
C GLY A 54 11.09 11.32 17.37
N ARG A 55 9.81 11.51 17.68
CA ARG A 55 8.86 11.77 16.60
C ARG A 55 9.23 13.17 16.09
N ASP A 56 10.24 13.25 15.23
CA ASP A 56 10.43 14.40 14.36
C ASP A 56 9.13 14.49 13.60
N VAL A 57 8.21 15.33 14.07
CA VAL A 57 6.98 15.63 13.36
C VAL A 57 7.46 16.16 12.02
N PRO A 58 7.24 15.44 10.91
CA PRO A 58 7.76 15.85 9.63
C PRO A 58 7.22 17.26 9.36
N THR A 59 8.12 18.23 9.33
CA THR A 59 7.76 19.60 8.98
C THR A 59 7.13 19.56 7.59
N ALA A 60 5.88 20.00 7.49
CA ALA A 60 5.15 19.94 6.24
C ALA A 60 5.95 20.66 5.13
N PRO A 61 6.12 20.02 3.96
CA PRO A 61 6.85 20.63 2.85
C PRO A 61 6.13 21.89 2.36
N THR A 62 6.90 22.87 1.85
CA THR A 62 6.36 24.03 1.15
C THR A 62 6.52 23.82 -0.35
N THR A 63 5.38 23.72 -1.04
CA THR A 63 5.28 23.46 -2.48
C THR A 63 5.07 24.75 -3.27
N GLY A 64 4.69 25.84 -2.60
CA GLY A 64 4.31 27.10 -3.24
C GLY A 64 2.86 27.13 -3.71
N ASP A 65 2.13 26.01 -3.60
CA ASP A 65 0.69 25.94 -3.76
C ASP A 65 0.02 25.98 -2.38
N ALA A 66 -0.65 27.09 -2.09
CA ALA A 66 -1.25 27.32 -0.77
C ALA A 66 -2.27 26.24 -0.36
N VAL A 67 -2.94 25.60 -1.32
CA VAL A 67 -3.94 24.55 -1.03
C VAL A 67 -3.24 23.24 -0.68
N VAL A 68 -2.19 22.89 -1.42
CA VAL A 68 -1.36 21.71 -1.11
C VAL A 68 -0.65 21.90 0.22
N ASP A 69 -0.06 23.07 0.45
CA ASP A 69 0.67 23.39 1.68
C ASP A 69 -0.25 23.30 2.89
N ALA A 70 -1.47 23.84 2.81
CA ALA A 70 -2.47 23.71 3.87
C ALA A 70 -2.83 22.24 4.16
N ALA A 71 -3.04 21.43 3.11
CA ALA A 71 -3.37 20.02 3.27
C ALA A 71 -2.22 19.21 3.91
N MET A 72 -0.96 19.52 3.55
CA MET A 72 0.22 18.89 4.14
C MET A 72 0.42 19.30 5.61
N ILE A 73 0.12 20.54 5.96
CA ILE A 73 0.13 21.00 7.35
C ILE A 73 -0.94 20.26 8.17
N GLU A 74 -2.15 20.12 7.63
CA GLU A 74 -3.22 19.36 8.30
C GLU A 74 -2.84 17.89 8.51
N LEU A 75 -2.22 17.26 7.50
CA LEU A 75 -1.75 15.88 7.58
C LEU A 75 -0.66 15.71 8.64
N ALA A 76 0.33 16.60 8.68
CA ALA A 76 1.40 16.59 9.68
C ALA A 76 0.84 16.83 11.10
N ALA A 77 -0.15 17.72 11.24
CA ALA A 77 -0.81 17.97 12.52
C ALA A 77 -1.60 16.73 13.02
N ALA A 78 -2.24 16.00 12.11
CA ALA A 78 -2.99 14.80 12.43
C ALA A 78 -2.10 13.63 12.89
N GLU A 79 -0.80 13.65 12.58
CA GLU A 79 0.14 12.60 12.97
C GLU A 79 0.27 12.44 14.50
N ALA A 80 0.08 13.54 15.24
CA ALA A 80 0.03 13.53 16.70
C ALA A 80 -1.32 13.04 17.29
N GLY A 81 -2.34 12.89 16.44
CA GLY A 81 -3.70 12.50 16.80
C GLY A 81 -3.96 10.99 16.73
N SER A 82 -5.24 10.63 16.74
CA SER A 82 -5.74 9.27 16.63
C SER A 82 -5.58 8.69 15.21
N LEU A 83 -5.71 7.37 15.08
CA LEU A 83 -5.70 6.71 13.77
C LEU A 83 -6.81 7.24 12.85
N ALA A 84 -8.00 7.47 13.38
CA ALA A 84 -9.12 8.02 12.60
C ALA A 84 -8.78 9.42 12.04
N GLU A 85 -8.21 10.29 12.88
CA GLU A 85 -7.79 11.64 12.45
C GLU A 85 -6.70 11.58 11.38
N ARG A 86 -5.76 10.64 11.49
CA ARG A 86 -4.72 10.42 10.46
C ARG A 86 -5.29 9.94 9.13
N ILE A 87 -6.28 9.05 9.18
CA ILE A 87 -6.97 8.57 7.97
C ILE A 87 -7.73 9.72 7.30
N ASP A 88 -8.54 10.45 8.06
CA ASP A 88 -9.35 11.56 7.53
C ASP A 88 -8.47 12.69 6.96
N ALA A 89 -7.35 13.00 7.61
CA ALA A 89 -6.39 13.98 7.10
C ALA A 89 -5.65 13.45 5.85
N GLY A 90 -5.29 12.16 5.84
CA GLY A 90 -4.67 11.50 4.70
C GLY A 90 -5.55 11.49 3.45
N GLU A 91 -6.84 11.17 3.60
CA GLU A 91 -7.81 11.17 2.50
C GLU A 91 -8.00 12.58 1.92
N ARG A 92 -8.08 13.60 2.79
CA ARG A 92 -8.17 15.00 2.35
C ARG A 92 -6.93 15.42 1.56
N ALA A 93 -5.74 15.15 2.10
CA ALA A 93 -4.49 15.45 1.42
C ALA A 93 -4.38 14.72 0.07
N HIS A 94 -4.74 13.44 0.03
CA HIS A 94 -4.74 12.64 -1.19
C HIS A 94 -5.68 13.23 -2.26
N ARG A 95 -6.92 13.61 -1.91
CA ARG A 95 -7.88 14.21 -2.84
C ARG A 95 -7.37 15.54 -3.41
N VAL A 96 -6.75 16.37 -2.57
CA VAL A 96 -6.15 17.64 -2.99
C VAL A 96 -5.02 17.40 -3.99
N LEU A 97 -4.09 16.49 -3.68
CA LEU A 97 -2.97 16.16 -4.54
C LEU A 97 -3.44 15.59 -5.89
N GLN A 98 -4.40 14.67 -5.87
CA GLN A 98 -4.98 14.10 -7.10
C GLN A 98 -5.64 15.17 -7.98
N GLY A 99 -6.36 16.12 -7.39
CA GLY A 99 -6.94 17.23 -8.13
C GLY A 99 -5.87 18.09 -8.81
N ARG A 100 -4.84 18.49 -8.06
CA ARG A 100 -3.74 19.29 -8.59
C ARG A 100 -2.93 18.59 -9.68
N LEU A 101 -2.64 17.30 -9.50
CA LEU A 101 -1.97 16.50 -10.53
C LEU A 101 -2.81 16.40 -11.80
N SER A 102 -4.14 16.28 -11.65
CA SER A 102 -5.06 16.28 -12.79
C SER A 102 -5.06 17.63 -13.52
N ASP A 103 -5.02 18.74 -12.79
CA ASP A 103 -4.93 20.09 -13.35
C ASP A 103 -3.60 20.32 -14.11
N LEU A 104 -2.49 19.75 -13.62
CA LEU A 104 -1.16 19.84 -14.23
C LEU A 104 -0.97 18.91 -15.44
N GLY A 105 -1.66 17.77 -15.43
CA GLY A 105 -1.61 16.74 -16.48
C GLY A 105 -2.65 16.92 -17.59
N GLY A 106 -3.34 18.05 -17.66
CA GLY A 106 -4.32 18.37 -18.70
C GLY A 106 -3.67 18.63 -20.07
N ALA A 107 -3.22 17.56 -20.73
CA ALA A 107 -2.83 17.52 -22.14
C ALA A 107 -3.33 16.24 -22.80
#